data_AF-A0A6A2WWU1-F1
#
_entry.id   AF-A0A6A2WWU1-F1
#
_cell.length_a   1.000
_cell.length_b   1.000
_cell.length_c   1.000
_cell.angle_alpha   90.00
_cell.angle_beta   90.00
_cell.angle_gamma   90.00
#
_symmetry.space_group_name_H-M   'P 1'
#
loop_
_entity.id
_entity.type
_entity.pdbx_description
1 polymer ?
#
loop_
_entity_poly.entity_id
_entity_poly.type
_entity_poly.pdbx_seq_one_letter_code
_entity_poly.pdbx_strand_id
1 'polypeptide(L)'
;MTNQSVPLPPQSRRNSHRRGLSAPDKSHTSDNAMPTSPSSINGERAVKKLRLSKALTIPEGTTVFEACRRMSARRMDAVLLTDANGLLSGIVTDKDIATRVIAEGLRPEQTVVSKIMTRSPIFVNSDSLAIDALQKMVQGT
;
A
#
# COMPACT_ATOMS: atom_id res chain seq x y z
N MET A 1 21.79 32.33 24.15
CA MET A 1 20.69 33.13 24.75
C MET A 1 20.24 34.14 23.72
N THR A 2 19.06 33.98 23.13
CA THR A 2 18.14 35.04 22.68
C THR A 2 16.90 34.38 22.08
N ASN A 3 15.92 34.13 22.96
CA ASN A 3 14.58 33.65 22.64
C ASN A 3 13.78 34.86 22.13
N GLN A 4 13.24 34.82 20.90
CA GLN A 4 12.28 35.82 20.45
C GLN A 4 10.89 35.18 20.31
N SER A 5 10.10 35.40 21.35
CA SER A 5 8.67 35.09 21.47
C SER A 5 7.83 36.13 20.73
N VAL A 6 7.00 35.67 19.79
CA VAL A 6 6.03 36.49 19.04
C VAL A 6 4.72 36.62 19.84
N PRO A 7 4.06 37.79 19.94
CA PRO A 7 2.84 37.97 20.75
C PRO A 7 1.56 37.52 20.02
N LEU A 8 0.61 36.97 20.77
CA LEU A 8 -0.75 36.61 20.32
C LEU A 8 -1.68 37.85 20.25
N PRO A 9 -2.65 37.89 19.31
CA PRO A 9 -3.68 38.94 19.26
C PRO A 9 -4.80 38.73 20.31
N PRO A 10 -5.52 39.80 20.68
CA PRO A 10 -6.36 39.85 21.88
C PRO A 10 -7.72 39.15 21.75
N GLN A 11 -8.14 38.50 22.83
CA GLN A 11 -9.47 37.91 23.00
C GLN A 11 -10.52 39.00 23.28
N SER A 12 -11.58 39.04 22.48
CA SER A 12 -12.75 39.88 22.73
C SER A 12 -13.64 39.27 23.81
N ARG A 13 -13.96 40.11 24.81
CA ARG A 13 -14.72 39.78 26.02
C ARG A 13 -16.23 39.78 25.78
N ARG A 14 -16.86 38.77 26.39
CA ARG A 14 -18.18 38.73 27.06
C ARG A 14 -19.15 39.87 26.77
N ASN A 15 -20.38 39.49 26.39
CA ASN A 15 -21.56 40.22 26.81
C ASN A 15 -22.51 39.32 27.63
N SER A 16 -22.82 39.82 28.81
CA SER A 16 -23.62 39.20 29.86
C SER A 16 -25.04 39.75 29.83
N HIS A 17 -26.06 38.88 29.78
CA HIS A 17 -27.42 39.24 30.18
C HIS A 17 -27.97 38.19 31.16
N ARG A 18 -28.30 38.71 32.35
CA ARG A 18 -29.09 38.14 33.47
C ARG A 18 -30.46 37.65 32.93
N ARG A 19 -31.30 36.82 33.57
CA ARG A 19 -31.55 36.41 34.96
C ARG A 19 -32.62 35.30 34.88
N GLY A 20 -32.69 34.36 35.84
CA GLY A 20 -33.92 33.57 36.09
C GLY A 20 -33.68 32.19 36.71
N LEU A 21 -34.14 32.00 37.95
CA LEU A 21 -34.15 30.74 38.70
C LEU A 21 -35.51 30.05 38.59
N SER A 22 -35.55 28.72 38.42
CA SER A 22 -36.51 27.79 39.06
C SER A 22 -36.20 26.31 38.73
N ALA A 23 -36.63 25.43 39.64
CA ALA A 23 -36.14 24.07 39.93
C ALA A 23 -36.72 22.94 39.01
N PRO A 24 -36.39 21.64 39.23
CA PRO A 24 -36.35 20.60 38.19
C PRO A 24 -37.68 19.87 37.99
N ASP A 25 -37.89 19.33 36.78
CA ASP A 25 -38.90 18.31 36.54
C ASP A 25 -38.33 17.14 35.71
N LYS A 26 -38.69 15.93 36.13
CA LYS A 26 -38.28 14.65 35.54
C LYS A 26 -39.24 14.30 34.42
N SER A 27 -38.75 13.98 33.23
CA SER A 27 -39.43 12.99 32.39
C SER A 27 -38.51 12.43 31.31
N HIS A 28 -38.59 11.11 31.22
CA HIS A 28 -37.92 10.26 30.25
C HIS A 28 -38.46 10.50 28.84
N THR A 29 -37.58 10.76 27.89
CA THR A 29 -37.80 10.35 26.49
C THR A 29 -36.46 9.91 25.91
N SER A 30 -36.44 8.66 25.47
CA SER A 30 -35.30 7.92 24.99
C SER A 30 -34.67 8.56 23.75
N ASP A 31 -33.50 9.16 23.90
CA ASP A 31 -32.60 9.47 22.80
C ASP A 31 -32.05 8.15 22.24
N ASN A 32 -32.75 7.57 21.27
CA ASN A 32 -32.21 6.47 20.49
C ASN A 32 -31.26 7.06 19.43
N ALA A 33 -30.15 7.63 19.87
CA ALA A 33 -29.01 7.89 19.02
C ALA A 33 -28.46 6.53 18.61
N MET A 34 -28.61 6.19 17.32
CA MET A 34 -27.97 5.04 16.69
C MET A 34 -26.53 4.91 17.20
N PRO A 35 -26.16 3.77 17.82
CA PRO A 35 -24.76 3.40 17.82
C PRO A 35 -24.38 3.25 16.35
N THR A 36 -23.51 4.14 15.88
CA THR A 36 -22.76 3.99 14.63
C THR A 36 -22.37 2.53 14.49
N SER A 37 -22.81 1.92 13.39
CA SER A 37 -22.63 0.52 13.08
C SER A 37 -21.23 0.05 13.49
N PRO A 38 -21.10 -1.10 14.18
CA PRO A 38 -19.79 -1.67 14.42
C PRO A 38 -19.18 -1.89 13.03
N SER A 39 -18.08 -1.19 12.75
CA SER A 39 -17.26 -1.39 11.57
C SER A 39 -16.90 -2.87 11.52
N SER A 40 -17.62 -3.63 10.69
CA SER A 40 -17.35 -5.04 10.46
C SER A 40 -15.96 -5.18 9.86
N ILE A 41 -15.01 -5.45 10.75
CA ILE A 41 -13.80 -6.17 10.43
C ILE A 41 -14.19 -7.51 9.78
N ASN A 42 -13.50 -7.83 8.68
CA ASN A 42 -13.39 -9.12 8.00
C ASN A 42 -14.34 -9.43 6.83
N GLY A 43 -13.78 -9.41 5.61
CA GLY A 43 -14.22 -10.24 4.49
C GLY A 43 -14.19 -9.55 3.11
N GLU A 44 -14.72 -8.33 3.01
CA GLU A 44 -15.17 -7.79 1.72
C GLU A 44 -14.28 -6.69 1.12
N ARG A 45 -13.00 -6.64 1.51
CA ARG A 45 -12.10 -5.66 0.90
C ARG A 45 -11.54 -6.23 -0.40
N ALA A 46 -12.01 -5.70 -1.53
CA ALA A 46 -11.41 -6.00 -2.84
C ALA A 46 -9.94 -5.53 -2.90
N VAL A 47 -9.11 -6.22 -3.68
CA VAL A 47 -7.67 -5.93 -3.86
C VAL A 47 -7.43 -4.47 -4.28
N LYS A 48 -8.25 -3.91 -5.18
CA LYS A 48 -8.16 -2.51 -5.63
C LYS A 48 -8.27 -1.50 -4.49
N LYS A 49 -8.92 -1.86 -3.37
CA LYS A 49 -9.05 -0.98 -2.21
C LYS A 49 -7.80 -0.96 -1.32
N LEU A 50 -6.78 -1.77 -1.59
CA LEU A 50 -5.56 -1.90 -0.75
C LEU A 50 -4.52 -0.80 -0.95
N ARG A 51 -4.77 0.21 -1.80
CA ARG A 51 -3.84 1.32 -2.10
C ARG A 51 -2.46 0.81 -2.55
N LEU A 52 -2.45 -0.13 -3.50
CA LEU A 52 -1.23 -0.72 -4.05
C LEU A 52 -0.44 0.30 -4.89
N SER A 53 0.88 0.26 -4.78
CA SER A 53 1.78 1.02 -5.64
C SER A 53 1.77 0.49 -7.07
N LYS A 54 2.03 1.36 -8.05
CA LYS A 54 2.20 0.93 -9.44
C LYS A 54 3.43 0.03 -9.56
N ALA A 55 3.24 -1.17 -10.07
CA ALA A 55 4.33 -2.11 -10.33
C ALA A 55 5.33 -1.52 -11.35
N LEU A 56 6.62 -1.83 -11.16
CA LEU A 56 7.63 -1.64 -12.19
C LEU A 56 7.49 -2.79 -13.20
N THR A 57 7.47 -2.44 -14.49
CA THR A 57 7.38 -3.40 -15.59
C THR A 57 8.50 -3.13 -16.58
N ILE A 58 9.19 -4.18 -17.04
CA ILE A 58 10.26 -4.10 -18.04
C ILE A 58 10.18 -5.27 -19.03
N PRO A 59 10.73 -5.16 -20.25
CA PRO A 59 10.81 -6.29 -21.18
C PRO A 59 11.68 -7.44 -20.63
N GLU A 60 11.31 -8.68 -20.91
CA GLU A 60 12.02 -9.87 -20.40
C GLU A 60 13.45 -10.03 -20.96
N GLY A 61 13.77 -9.36 -22.07
CA GLY A 61 15.12 -9.28 -22.64
C GLY A 61 16.05 -8.29 -21.94
N THR A 62 15.57 -7.57 -20.90
CA THR A 62 16.39 -6.61 -20.16
C THR A 62 17.53 -7.30 -19.40
N THR A 63 18.70 -6.67 -19.30
CA THR A 63 19.80 -7.22 -18.49
C THR A 63 19.49 -7.10 -17.00
N VAL A 64 20.08 -7.98 -16.20
CA VAL A 64 19.95 -7.92 -14.73
C VAL A 64 20.46 -6.58 -14.21
N PHE A 65 21.58 -6.07 -14.75
CA PHE A 65 22.12 -4.76 -14.38
C PHE A 65 21.10 -3.62 -14.60
N GLU A 66 20.47 -3.56 -15.78
CA GLU A 66 19.46 -2.55 -16.10
C GLU A 66 18.21 -2.68 -15.21
N ALA A 67 17.79 -3.92 -14.94
CA ALA A 67 16.68 -4.19 -14.02
C ALA A 67 16.98 -3.67 -12.61
N CYS A 68 18.15 -4.00 -12.05
CA CYS A 68 18.61 -3.50 -10.75
C CYS A 68 18.63 -1.98 -10.69
N ARG A 69 19.13 -1.31 -11.75
CA ARG A 69 19.15 0.15 -11.81
C ARG A 69 17.75 0.74 -11.75
N ARG A 70 16.79 0.16 -12.47
CA ARG A 70 15.37 0.61 -12.45
C ARG A 70 14.68 0.32 -11.13
N MET A 71 14.95 -0.84 -10.53
CA MET A 71 14.47 -1.23 -9.20
C MET A 71 14.94 -0.22 -8.14
N SER A 72 16.24 0.07 -8.12
CA SER A 72 16.85 1.07 -7.22
C SER A 72 16.24 2.46 -7.39
N ALA A 73 16.14 2.96 -8.64
CA ALA A 73 15.60 4.28 -8.93
C ALA A 73 14.14 4.45 -8.47
N ARG A 74 13.35 3.37 -8.48
CA ARG A 74 11.94 3.38 -8.05
C ARG A 74 11.70 2.87 -6.64
N ARG A 75 12.75 2.47 -5.92
CA ARG A 75 12.68 1.84 -4.59
C ARG A 75 11.75 0.63 -4.57
N MET A 76 11.89 -0.22 -5.59
CA MET A 76 11.14 -1.47 -5.73
C MET A 76 12.08 -2.66 -5.55
N ASP A 77 11.59 -3.71 -4.92
CA ASP A 77 12.26 -4.99 -4.63
C ASP A 77 11.89 -6.10 -5.63
N ALA A 78 10.82 -5.89 -6.40
CA ALA A 78 10.36 -6.77 -7.46
C ALA A 78 10.05 -6.03 -8.77
N VAL A 79 10.17 -6.74 -9.88
CA VAL A 79 9.83 -6.26 -11.21
C VAL A 79 9.02 -7.29 -11.99
N LEU A 80 7.96 -6.83 -12.65
CA LEU A 80 7.17 -7.62 -13.57
C LEU A 80 7.81 -7.59 -14.96
N LEU A 81 7.86 -8.74 -15.62
CA LEU A 81 8.45 -8.91 -16.93
C LEU A 81 7.37 -9.09 -17.98
N THR A 82 7.57 -8.48 -19.14
CA THR A 82 6.67 -8.63 -20.29
C THR A 82 7.38 -9.27 -21.48
N ASP A 83 6.66 -10.14 -22.17
CA ASP A 83 7.10 -10.73 -23.44
C ASP A 83 7.05 -9.71 -24.60
N ALA A 84 7.36 -10.17 -25.82
CA ALA A 84 7.30 -9.37 -27.03
C ALA A 84 5.87 -8.90 -27.39
N ASN A 85 4.84 -9.57 -26.89
CA ASN A 85 3.43 -9.23 -27.10
C ASN A 85 2.90 -8.26 -26.03
N GLY A 86 3.72 -7.89 -25.04
CA GLY A 86 3.33 -7.04 -23.92
C GLY A 86 2.55 -7.77 -22.83
N LEU A 87 2.53 -9.11 -22.84
CA LEU A 87 1.87 -9.94 -21.82
C LEU A 87 2.82 -10.22 -20.66
N LEU A 88 2.26 -10.38 -19.46
CA LEU A 88 3.01 -10.74 -18.26
C LEU A 88 3.67 -12.12 -18.43
N SER A 89 5.00 -12.16 -18.49
CA SER A 89 5.77 -13.39 -18.72
C SER A 89 6.47 -13.91 -17.46
N GLY A 90 6.78 -13.02 -16.51
CA GLY A 90 7.47 -13.41 -15.29
C GLY A 90 7.58 -12.32 -14.25
N ILE A 91 8.21 -12.68 -13.13
CA ILE A 91 8.59 -11.78 -12.05
C ILE A 91 10.03 -12.08 -11.62
N VAL A 92 10.77 -11.03 -11.27
CA VAL A 92 12.10 -11.12 -10.64
C VAL A 92 12.10 -10.31 -9.36
N THR A 93 12.69 -10.89 -8.31
CA THR A 93 12.93 -10.24 -7.02
C THR A 93 14.43 -10.06 -6.76
N ASP A 94 14.78 -9.22 -5.79
CA ASP A 94 16.14 -9.10 -5.26
C ASP A 94 16.75 -10.45 -4.84
N LYS A 95 15.93 -11.34 -4.24
CA LYS A 95 16.32 -12.71 -3.88
C LYS A 95 16.68 -13.55 -5.10
N ASP A 96 15.92 -13.45 -6.20
CA ASP A 96 16.24 -14.17 -7.43
C ASP A 96 17.58 -13.69 -8.01
N ILE A 97 17.86 -12.39 -7.95
CA ILE A 97 19.13 -11.81 -8.39
C ILE A 97 20.28 -12.31 -7.51
N ALA A 98 20.13 -12.25 -6.19
CA ALA A 98 21.16 -12.70 -5.26
C ALA A 98 21.49 -14.19 -5.44
N THR A 99 20.46 -15.03 -5.55
CA THR A 99 20.61 -16.50 -5.58
C THR A 99 20.93 -17.05 -6.96
N ARG A 100 20.36 -16.49 -8.04
CA ARG A 100 20.50 -17.06 -9.40
C ARG A 100 21.50 -16.33 -10.28
N VAL A 101 22.02 -15.18 -9.83
CA VAL A 101 23.04 -14.40 -10.56
C VAL A 101 24.31 -14.29 -9.75
N ILE A 102 24.24 -13.70 -8.56
CA ILE A 102 25.42 -13.38 -7.76
C ILE A 102 26.06 -14.63 -7.18
N ALA A 103 25.27 -15.50 -6.53
CA ALA A 103 25.78 -16.75 -5.97
C ALA A 103 26.35 -17.69 -7.04
N GLU A 104 25.80 -17.64 -8.25
CA GLU A 104 26.25 -18.42 -9.41
C GLU A 104 27.42 -17.78 -10.17
N GLY A 105 27.92 -16.60 -9.74
CA GLY A 105 29.04 -15.91 -10.39
C GLY A 105 28.73 -15.37 -11.80
N LEU A 106 27.45 -15.21 -12.15
CA LEU A 106 27.04 -14.70 -13.45
C LEU A 106 27.25 -13.19 -13.54
N ARG A 107 27.57 -12.70 -14.73
CA ARG A 107 27.76 -11.27 -14.99
C ARG A 107 26.41 -10.57 -15.18
N PRO A 108 26.02 -9.60 -14.32
CA PRO A 108 24.73 -8.92 -14.43
C PRO A 108 24.54 -8.13 -15.73
N GLU A 109 25.61 -7.66 -16.35
CA GLU A 109 25.58 -6.91 -17.61
C GLU A 109 25.34 -7.81 -18.83
N GLN A 110 25.61 -9.11 -18.71
CA GLN A 110 25.46 -10.10 -19.80
C GLN A 110 24.29 -11.06 -19.57
N THR A 111 23.76 -11.11 -18.35
CA THR A 111 22.65 -11.98 -17.99
C THR A 111 21.34 -11.24 -18.19
N VAL A 112 20.41 -11.84 -18.92
CA VAL A 112 19.05 -11.31 -19.13
C VAL A 112 18.11 -11.80 -18.04
N VAL A 113 17.14 -10.97 -17.66
CA VAL A 113 16.17 -11.28 -16.59
C VAL A 113 15.30 -12.49 -16.91
N SER A 114 15.01 -12.77 -18.19
CA SER A 114 14.27 -13.96 -18.60
C SER A 114 14.94 -15.29 -18.26
N LYS A 115 16.25 -15.31 -17.98
CA LYS A 115 16.99 -16.50 -17.54
C LYS A 115 16.81 -16.82 -16.06
N ILE A 116 16.51 -15.81 -15.24
CA ILE A 116 16.44 -15.94 -13.77
C ILE A 116 15.04 -15.71 -13.21
N MET A 117 14.08 -15.30 -14.03
CA MET A 117 12.71 -15.02 -13.58
C MET A 117 11.96 -16.26 -13.11
N THR A 118 10.96 -16.03 -12.26
CA THR A 118 9.87 -16.98 -12.06
C THR A 118 8.85 -16.77 -13.17
N ARG A 119 8.63 -17.81 -13.98
CA ARG A 119 7.71 -17.77 -15.13
C ARG A 119 6.26 -17.94 -14.68
N SER A 120 5.34 -17.37 -15.45
CA SER A 120 3.88 -17.55 -15.28
C SER A 120 3.40 -17.33 -13.84
N PRO A 121 3.68 -16.16 -13.23
CA PRO A 121 3.29 -15.88 -11.87
C PRO A 121 1.76 -15.89 -11.72
N ILE A 122 1.31 -16.35 -10.56
CA ILE A 122 -0.10 -16.44 -10.24
C ILE A 122 -0.59 -15.07 -9.81
N PHE A 123 -1.75 -14.69 -10.32
CA PHE A 123 -2.33 -13.37 -10.06
C PHE A 123 -3.80 -13.46 -9.66
N VAL A 124 -4.29 -12.33 -9.17
CA VAL A 124 -5.68 -12.09 -8.84
C VAL A 124 -6.14 -10.81 -9.53
N ASN A 125 -7.43 -10.71 -9.79
CA ASN A 125 -8.00 -9.50 -10.35
C ASN A 125 -8.13 -8.44 -9.26
N SER A 126 -8.15 -7.17 -9.68
CA SER A 126 -8.30 -6.04 -8.78
C SER A 126 -9.65 -6.05 -8.05
N ASP A 127 -10.67 -6.69 -8.63
CA ASP A 127 -12.00 -6.88 -8.05
C ASP A 127 -12.11 -8.12 -7.15
N SER A 128 -11.12 -9.03 -7.17
CA SER A 128 -11.08 -10.18 -6.26
C SER A 128 -10.99 -9.74 -4.81
N LEU A 129 -11.47 -10.57 -3.89
CA LEU A 129 -11.36 -10.29 -2.47
C LEU A 129 -9.88 -10.38 -2.03
N ALA A 130 -9.48 -9.49 -1.13
CA ALA A 130 -8.14 -9.50 -0.57
C ALA A 130 -7.84 -10.79 0.22
N ILE A 131 -8.86 -11.43 0.78
CA ILE A 131 -8.71 -12.71 1.47
C ILE A 131 -8.33 -13.84 0.50
N ASP A 132 -8.94 -13.88 -0.69
CA ASP A 132 -8.60 -14.86 -1.73
C ASP A 132 -7.15 -14.68 -2.19
N ALA A 133 -6.73 -13.42 -2.34
CA ALA A 133 -5.34 -13.09 -2.66
C ALA A 133 -4.37 -13.57 -1.56
N LEU A 134 -4.70 -13.34 -0.29
CA LEU A 134 -3.91 -13.79 0.85
C LEU A 134 -3.83 -15.33 0.90
N GLN A 135 -4.95 -16.02 0.68
CA GLN A 135 -4.98 -17.48 0.65
C GLN A 135 -4.04 -18.03 -0.43
N LYS A 136 -4.10 -17.50 -1.65
CA LYS A 136 -3.16 -17.87 -2.73
C LYS A 136 -1.70 -17.63 -2.35
N MET A 137 -1.39 -16.50 -1.69
CA MET A 137 -0.03 -16.19 -1.24
C MET A 137 0.48 -17.20 -0.19
N VAL A 138 -0.38 -17.67 0.71
CA VAL A 138 -0.03 -18.64 1.76
C VAL A 138 0.13 -20.05 1.20
N GLN A 139 -0.72 -20.45 0.25
CA GLN A 139 -0.63 -21.77 -0.38
C GLN A 139 0.58 -21.89 -1.32
N GLY A 140 1.00 -20.80 -1.95
CA GLY A 140 2.12 -20.79 -2.89
C GLY A 140 1.89 -21.67 -4.13
N THR A 141 0.62 -22.03 -4.40
CA THR A 141 0.17 -22.86 -5.52
C THR A 141 -0.22 -22.04 -6.71
#